data_AF-A0A969MGA4-F1
#
_entry.id   AF-A0A969MGA4-F1
#
_cell.length_a   1.000
_cell.length_b   1.000
_cell.length_c   1.000
_cell.angle_alpha   90.00
_cell.angle_beta   90.00
_cell.angle_gamma   90.00
#
_symmetry.space_group_name_H-M   'P 1'
#
loop_
_entity.id
_entity.type
_entity.pdbx_description
1 polymer ?
#
loop_
_entity_poly.entity_id
_entity_poly.type
_entity_poly.pdbx_seq_one_letter_code
_entity_poly.pdbx_strand_id
1 'polypeptide(L)'
;MTLSSTQYQKYVDQLHSDNRDLVIKAAHALGDIGDHRAVPILIEMLQKTNEPAIRNAAAVGLRELGDERALYPIVSLINDPKTANNRGTLVYALEGFNCLRLLPFLVELVITGNFEVSHQAFSVIESIDVEIDSETLNICVQKLKNALLDDDVKTDLLKDLINLLYEMHTTTTNSDKVED
;
A
#
# COMPACT_ATOMS: atom_id res chain seq x y z
N MET A 1 -19.70 7.74 -7.41
CA MET A 1 -20.31 8.74 -8.34
C MET A 1 -19.61 8.56 -9.68
N THR A 2 -20.26 8.70 -10.83
CA THR A 2 -19.60 8.50 -12.14
C THR A 2 -19.58 9.78 -12.95
N LEU A 3 -18.46 10.10 -13.59
CA LEU A 3 -18.34 11.29 -14.43
C LEU A 3 -19.18 11.14 -15.69
N SER A 4 -19.74 12.25 -16.19
CA SER A 4 -20.17 12.28 -17.60
C SER A 4 -18.96 12.03 -18.51
N SER A 5 -19.19 11.48 -19.71
CA SER A 5 -18.11 11.22 -20.66
C SER A 5 -17.27 12.46 -20.98
N THR A 6 -17.90 13.64 -21.04
CA THR A 6 -17.20 14.92 -21.24
C THR A 6 -16.32 15.30 -20.05
N GLN A 7 -16.81 15.14 -18.82
CA GLN A 7 -16.01 15.42 -17.63
C GLN A 7 -14.84 14.43 -17.50
N TYR A 8 -15.09 13.14 -17.76
CA TYR A 8 -14.05 12.12 -17.78
C TYR A 8 -12.96 12.46 -18.80
N GLN A 9 -13.34 12.77 -20.03
CA GLN A 9 -12.39 13.13 -21.08
C GLN A 9 -11.56 14.37 -20.71
N LYS A 10 -12.18 15.38 -20.09
CA LYS A 10 -11.46 16.57 -19.61
C LYS A 10 -10.32 16.21 -18.64
N TYR A 11 -10.54 15.29 -17.70
CA TYR A 11 -9.48 14.86 -16.78
C TYR A 11 -8.42 14.02 -17.50
N VAL A 12 -8.81 13.15 -18.43
CA VAL A 12 -7.88 12.38 -19.26
C VAL A 12 -6.97 13.31 -20.10
N ASP A 13 -7.53 14.38 -20.68
CA ASP A 13 -6.75 15.35 -21.43
C ASP A 13 -5.75 16.10 -20.52
N GLN A 14 -6.16 16.39 -19.28
CA GLN A 14 -5.29 17.02 -18.28
C GLN A 14 -4.12 16.15 -17.82
N LEU A 15 -4.28 14.82 -17.81
CA LEU A 15 -3.19 13.88 -17.50
C LEU A 15 -2.05 13.93 -18.54
N HIS A 16 -2.33 14.42 -19.75
CA HIS A 16 -1.35 14.57 -20.83
C HIS A 16 -0.82 16.01 -20.98
N SER A 17 -1.13 16.89 -20.03
CA SER A 17 -0.66 18.27 -20.08
C SER A 17 0.83 18.39 -19.75
N ASP A 18 1.52 19.33 -20.39
CA ASP A 18 2.88 19.74 -19.98
C ASP A 18 2.90 20.46 -18.61
N ASN A 19 1.73 20.84 -18.08
CA ASN A 19 1.62 21.43 -16.75
C ASN A 19 1.51 20.34 -15.68
N ARG A 20 2.63 20.11 -14.98
CA ARG A 20 2.75 19.15 -13.88
C ARG A 20 1.66 19.31 -12.81
N ASP A 21 1.31 20.52 -12.41
CA ASP A 21 0.29 20.74 -11.37
C ASP A 21 -1.10 20.32 -11.85
N LEU A 22 -1.36 20.50 -13.15
CA LEU A 22 -2.62 20.09 -13.76
C LEU A 22 -2.72 18.56 -13.84
N VAL A 23 -1.62 17.89 -14.20
CA VAL A 23 -1.51 16.43 -14.22
C VAL A 23 -1.77 15.84 -12.82
N ILE A 24 -1.12 16.38 -11.78
CA ILE A 24 -1.29 15.92 -10.39
C ILE A 24 -2.74 16.11 -9.92
N LYS A 25 -3.33 17.29 -10.17
CA LYS A 25 -4.72 17.59 -9.80
C LYS A 25 -5.70 16.66 -10.51
N ALA A 26 -5.46 16.34 -11.77
CA ALA A 26 -6.32 15.44 -12.53
C ALA A 26 -6.25 14.01 -11.99
N ALA A 27 -5.07 13.51 -11.65
CA ALA A 27 -4.92 12.18 -11.05
C ALA A 27 -5.64 12.05 -9.70
N HIS A 28 -5.49 13.03 -8.80
CA HIS A 28 -6.22 13.05 -7.54
C HIS A 28 -7.73 13.12 -7.76
N ALA A 29 -8.19 14.03 -8.62
CA ALA A 29 -9.62 14.17 -8.89
C ALA A 29 -10.24 12.88 -9.43
N LEU A 30 -9.56 12.17 -10.33
CA LEU A 30 -10.03 10.89 -10.85
C LEU A 30 -10.17 9.83 -9.74
N GLY A 31 -9.26 9.82 -8.76
CA GLY A 31 -9.36 8.99 -7.57
C GLY A 31 -10.55 9.37 -6.69
N ASP A 32 -10.60 10.64 -6.25
CA ASP A 32 -11.61 11.18 -5.34
C ASP A 32 -13.05 11.00 -5.87
N ILE A 33 -13.22 11.06 -7.19
CA ILE A 33 -14.54 10.90 -7.81
C ILE A 33 -15.02 9.44 -7.77
N GLY A 34 -14.09 8.48 -7.77
CA GLY A 34 -14.41 7.05 -7.72
C GLY A 34 -14.80 6.45 -9.08
N ASP A 35 -14.37 7.04 -10.20
CA ASP A 35 -14.70 6.53 -11.54
C ASP A 35 -13.65 5.49 -12.00
N HIS A 36 -13.96 4.21 -11.83
CA HIS A 36 -13.05 3.08 -12.13
C HIS A 36 -12.61 2.97 -13.60
N ARG A 37 -13.19 3.77 -14.52
CA ARG A 37 -12.64 3.91 -15.88
C ARG A 37 -11.23 4.49 -15.88
N ALA A 38 -10.87 5.25 -14.83
CA ALA A 38 -9.56 5.85 -14.67
C ALA A 38 -8.44 4.85 -14.31
N VAL A 39 -8.77 3.65 -13.84
CA VAL A 39 -7.78 2.67 -13.36
C VAL A 39 -6.68 2.37 -14.40
N PRO A 40 -7.00 2.04 -15.67
CA PRO A 40 -5.97 1.74 -16.65
C PRO A 40 -5.03 2.92 -16.94
N ILE A 41 -5.57 4.14 -17.03
CA ILE A 41 -4.75 5.33 -17.35
C ILE A 41 -3.88 5.76 -16.16
N LEU A 42 -4.37 5.60 -14.93
CA LEU A 42 -3.57 5.86 -13.73
C LEU A 42 -2.48 4.80 -13.55
N ILE A 43 -2.73 3.51 -13.87
CA ILE A 43 -1.67 2.47 -13.91
C ILE A 43 -0.61 2.81 -14.94
N GLU A 44 -1.02 3.23 -16.15
CA GLU A 44 -0.09 3.63 -17.20
C GLU A 44 0.80 4.80 -16.74
N MET A 45 0.18 5.85 -16.19
CA MET A 45 0.85 7.02 -15.63
C MET A 45 1.84 6.63 -14.52
N LEU A 46 1.41 5.78 -13.59
CA LEU A 46 2.21 5.25 -12.49
C LEU A 46 3.49 4.56 -12.99
N GLN A 47 3.39 3.76 -14.06
CA GLN A 47 4.50 2.97 -14.58
C GLN A 47 5.45 3.76 -15.50
N LYS A 48 4.91 4.63 -16.35
CA LYS A 48 5.66 5.33 -17.40
C LYS A 48 6.35 6.62 -16.94
N THR A 49 5.85 7.27 -15.89
CA THR A 49 6.44 8.54 -15.44
C THR A 49 7.79 8.33 -14.75
N ASN A 50 8.74 9.23 -15.04
CA ASN A 50 9.99 9.35 -14.30
C ASN A 50 9.91 10.37 -13.16
N GLU A 51 8.81 11.13 -13.08
CA GLU A 51 8.63 12.18 -12.08
C GLU A 51 7.98 11.62 -10.79
N PRO A 52 8.66 11.70 -9.63
CA PRO A 52 8.13 11.16 -8.39
C PRO A 52 6.79 11.74 -7.97
N ALA A 53 6.57 13.04 -8.16
CA ALA A 53 5.32 13.68 -7.77
C ALA A 53 4.12 13.22 -8.63
N ILE A 54 4.33 13.00 -9.93
CA ILE A 54 3.32 12.46 -10.84
C ILE A 54 3.01 11.00 -10.46
N ARG A 55 4.05 10.20 -10.18
CA ARG A 55 3.88 8.82 -9.73
C ARG A 55 3.10 8.73 -8.42
N ASN A 56 3.42 9.60 -7.45
CA ASN A 56 2.73 9.66 -6.17
C ASN A 56 1.26 10.03 -6.34
N ALA A 57 0.94 11.00 -7.20
CA ALA A 57 -0.44 11.36 -7.49
C ALA A 57 -1.25 10.22 -8.12
N ALA A 58 -0.62 9.47 -9.04
CA ALA A 58 -1.23 8.27 -9.62
C ALA A 58 -1.47 7.18 -8.57
N ALA A 59 -0.49 6.93 -7.69
CA ALA A 59 -0.60 5.95 -6.63
C ALA A 59 -1.71 6.29 -5.62
N VAL A 60 -1.81 7.55 -5.20
CA VAL A 60 -2.89 8.04 -4.33
C VAL A 60 -4.24 7.88 -5.03
N GLY A 61 -4.37 8.32 -6.29
CA GLY A 61 -5.61 8.15 -7.03
C GLY A 61 -6.04 6.68 -7.17
N LEU A 62 -5.09 5.77 -7.38
CA LEU A 62 -5.35 4.33 -7.43
C LEU A 62 -5.77 3.74 -6.08
N ARG A 63 -5.19 4.21 -4.97
CA ARG A 63 -5.60 3.85 -3.60
C ARG A 63 -7.06 4.24 -3.36
N GLU A 64 -7.44 5.48 -3.68
CA GLU A 64 -8.82 5.95 -3.49
C GLU A 64 -9.84 5.17 -4.34
N LEU A 65 -9.42 4.68 -5.51
CA LEU A 65 -10.25 3.80 -6.34
C LEU A 65 -10.38 2.38 -5.78
N GLY A 66 -9.39 1.88 -5.02
CA GLY A 66 -9.41 0.55 -4.41
C GLY A 66 -9.57 -0.62 -5.39
N ASP A 67 -9.26 -0.41 -6.67
CA ASP A 67 -9.45 -1.41 -7.70
C ASP A 67 -8.25 -2.37 -7.77
N GLU A 68 -8.44 -3.62 -7.37
CA GLU A 68 -7.41 -4.66 -7.25
C GLU A 68 -6.52 -4.85 -8.50
N ARG A 69 -6.94 -4.39 -9.68
CA ARG A 69 -6.09 -4.33 -10.87
C ARG A 69 -4.82 -3.51 -10.66
N ALA A 70 -4.81 -2.57 -9.72
CA ALA A 70 -3.67 -1.70 -9.41
C ALA A 70 -2.70 -2.26 -8.36
N LEU A 71 -3.07 -3.30 -7.61
CA LEU A 71 -2.25 -3.85 -6.53
C LEU A 71 -0.85 -4.26 -7.02
N TYR A 72 -0.78 -5.18 -7.99
CA TYR A 72 0.50 -5.69 -8.48
C TYR A 72 1.33 -4.66 -9.25
N PRO A 73 0.75 -3.75 -10.06
CA PRO A 73 1.48 -2.59 -10.60
C PRO A 73 2.18 -1.75 -9.52
N ILE A 74 1.52 -1.49 -8.38
CA ILE A 74 2.11 -0.75 -7.25
C ILE A 74 3.22 -1.57 -6.59
N VAL A 75 2.97 -2.84 -6.26
CA VAL A 75 3.97 -3.76 -5.66
C VAL A 75 5.22 -3.90 -6.54
N SER A 76 5.04 -3.99 -7.86
CA SER A 76 6.16 -4.05 -8.80
C SER A 76 7.03 -2.80 -8.73
N LEU A 77 6.44 -1.62 -8.53
CA LEU A 77 7.19 -0.39 -8.42
C LEU A 77 7.86 -0.19 -7.07
N ILE A 78 7.30 -0.71 -5.97
CA ILE A 78 7.96 -0.69 -4.65
C ILE A 78 9.30 -1.44 -4.68
N ASN A 79 9.39 -2.50 -5.49
CA ASN A 79 10.60 -3.30 -5.70
C ASN A 79 11.52 -2.76 -6.80
N ASP A 80 11.07 -1.78 -7.59
CA ASP A 80 11.87 -1.23 -8.67
C ASP A 80 13.00 -0.34 -8.10
N PRO A 81 14.28 -0.58 -8.47
CA PRO A 81 15.39 0.27 -8.04
C PRO A 81 15.19 1.77 -8.27
N LYS A 82 14.42 2.16 -9.30
CA LYS A 82 14.13 3.57 -9.59
C LYS A 82 13.35 4.26 -8.47
N THR A 83 12.68 3.49 -7.60
CA THR A 83 11.87 4.02 -6.51
C THR A 83 12.51 3.86 -5.13
N ALA A 84 13.73 3.32 -5.03
CA ALA A 84 14.35 2.94 -3.77
C ALA A 84 14.33 4.07 -2.70
N ASN A 85 14.48 5.32 -3.13
CA ASN A 85 14.50 6.51 -2.26
C ASN A 85 13.15 7.26 -2.14
N ASN A 86 12.09 6.82 -2.83
CA ASN A 86 10.81 7.55 -2.90
C ASN A 86 9.60 6.60 -3.07
N ARG A 87 9.66 5.44 -2.41
CA ARG A 87 8.60 4.41 -2.43
C ARG A 87 7.63 4.48 -1.25
N GLY A 88 7.80 5.40 -0.30
CA GLY A 88 6.91 5.55 0.86
C GLY A 88 5.44 5.72 0.46
N THR A 89 5.15 6.62 -0.49
CA THR A 89 3.79 6.81 -1.01
C THR A 89 3.23 5.59 -1.75
N LEU A 90 4.08 4.77 -2.36
CA LEU A 90 3.65 3.52 -3.00
C LEU A 90 3.23 2.49 -1.95
N VAL A 91 3.93 2.43 -0.82
CA VAL A 91 3.55 1.56 0.31
C VAL A 91 2.27 2.06 0.96
N TYR A 92 2.15 3.37 1.21
CA TYR A 92 0.89 3.99 1.67
C TYR A 92 -0.30 3.64 0.75
N ALA A 93 -0.07 3.64 -0.58
CA ALA A 93 -1.10 3.28 -1.55
C ALA A 93 -1.67 1.86 -1.31
N LEU A 94 -0.88 0.94 -0.74
CA LEU A 94 -1.32 -0.43 -0.48
C LEU A 94 -2.47 -0.54 0.53
N GLU A 95 -2.70 0.45 1.39
CA GLU A 95 -3.84 0.46 2.33
C GLU A 95 -5.21 0.37 1.63
N GLY A 96 -5.29 0.77 0.36
CA GLY A 96 -6.53 0.68 -0.43
C GLY A 96 -6.85 -0.71 -1.00
N PHE A 97 -6.06 -1.75 -0.67
CA PHE A 97 -6.11 -3.05 -1.33
C PHE A 97 -6.03 -4.23 -0.34
N ASN A 98 -6.46 -5.40 -0.79
CA ASN A 98 -6.31 -6.64 -0.02
C ASN A 98 -4.85 -7.11 0.02
N CYS A 99 -4.17 -6.78 1.12
CA CYS A 99 -2.75 -7.06 1.31
C CYS A 99 -2.44 -8.33 2.10
N LEU A 100 -3.42 -9.17 2.44
CA LEU A 100 -3.19 -10.38 3.27
C LEU A 100 -2.09 -11.27 2.70
N ARG A 101 -2.11 -11.51 1.38
CA ARG A 101 -1.10 -12.33 0.68
C ARG A 101 0.26 -11.66 0.55
N LEU A 102 0.36 -10.37 0.89
CA LEU A 102 1.59 -9.58 0.88
C LEU A 102 2.23 -9.47 2.26
N LEU A 103 1.69 -10.08 3.31
CA LEU A 103 2.23 -9.98 4.67
C LEU A 103 3.74 -10.25 4.75
N PRO A 104 4.30 -11.34 4.20
CA PRO A 104 5.75 -11.57 4.22
C PRO A 104 6.55 -10.47 3.51
N PHE A 105 5.97 -9.86 2.46
CA PHE A 105 6.57 -8.76 1.72
C PHE A 105 6.52 -7.46 2.53
N LEU A 106 5.39 -7.14 3.17
CA LEU A 106 5.26 -5.96 4.02
C LEU A 106 6.20 -6.04 5.24
N VAL A 107 6.32 -7.21 5.85
CA VAL A 107 7.28 -7.47 6.94
C VAL A 107 8.72 -7.19 6.49
N GLU A 108 9.08 -7.61 5.27
CA GLU A 108 10.39 -7.30 4.70
C GLU A 108 10.61 -5.80 4.53
N LEU A 109 9.58 -5.04 4.16
CA LEU A 109 9.65 -3.58 4.06
C LEU A 109 9.79 -2.90 5.43
N VAL A 110 9.18 -3.44 6.48
CA VAL A 110 9.39 -2.96 7.86
C VAL A 110 10.85 -3.14 8.28
N ILE A 111 11.41 -4.31 7.98
CA ILE A 111 12.80 -4.65 8.31
C ILE A 111 13.78 -3.78 7.50
N THR A 112 13.64 -3.74 6.18
CA THR A 112 14.66 -3.18 5.27
C THR A 112 14.43 -1.73 4.87
N GLY A 113 13.22 -1.20 5.08
CA GLY A 113 12.84 0.15 4.68
C GLY A 113 13.59 1.24 5.44
N ASN A 114 13.59 2.46 4.90
CA ASN A 114 13.92 3.64 5.71
C ASN A 114 12.77 3.89 6.73
N PHE A 115 12.90 4.93 7.56
CA PHE A 115 11.88 5.26 8.57
C PHE A 115 10.46 5.34 7.98
N GLU A 116 10.30 6.09 6.89
CA GLU A 116 9.01 6.27 6.21
C GLU A 116 8.44 4.95 5.69
N VAL A 117 9.22 4.19 4.91
CA VAL A 117 8.78 2.92 4.33
C VAL A 117 8.44 1.91 5.41
N SER A 118 9.22 1.86 6.49
CA SER A 118 8.98 0.91 7.58
C SER A 118 7.68 1.22 8.31
N HIS A 119 7.44 2.50 8.61
CA HIS A 119 6.22 2.93 9.30
C HIS A 119 4.97 2.75 8.43
N GLN A 120 5.07 3.06 7.13
CA GLN A 120 3.96 2.83 6.19
C GLN A 120 3.66 1.34 6.03
N ALA A 121 4.68 0.49 5.91
CA ALA A 121 4.48 -0.95 5.81
C ALA A 121 3.84 -1.53 7.08
N PHE A 122 4.23 -1.03 8.26
CA PHE A 122 3.59 -1.38 9.53
C PHE A 122 2.11 -0.97 9.52
N SER A 123 1.80 0.26 9.11
CA SER A 123 0.42 0.78 9.06
C SER A 123 -0.46 -0.06 8.13
N VAL A 124 0.07 -0.47 6.97
CA VAL A 124 -0.63 -1.39 6.06
C VAL A 124 -0.91 -2.72 6.75
N ILE A 125 0.06 -3.30 7.48
CA ILE A 125 -0.14 -4.56 8.21
C ILE A 125 -1.21 -4.40 9.30
N GLU A 126 -1.17 -3.31 10.06
CA GLU A 126 -2.16 -2.98 11.10
C GLU A 126 -3.58 -2.85 10.54
N SER A 127 -3.73 -2.39 9.30
CA SER A 127 -5.04 -2.29 8.65
C SER A 127 -5.63 -3.62 8.17
N ILE A 128 -4.87 -4.72 8.21
CA ILE A 128 -5.36 -6.05 7.79
C ILE A 128 -6.23 -6.65 8.91
N ASP A 129 -7.54 -6.48 8.78
CA ASP A 129 -8.54 -7.01 9.72
C ASP A 129 -9.00 -8.42 9.35
N VAL A 130 -8.05 -9.35 9.20
CA VAL A 130 -8.32 -10.76 8.86
C VAL A 130 -7.40 -11.67 9.68
N GLU A 131 -7.94 -12.78 10.18
CA GLU A 131 -7.16 -13.81 10.87
C GLU A 131 -6.07 -14.38 9.96
N ILE A 132 -4.84 -14.45 10.47
CA ILE A 132 -3.70 -15.03 9.75
C ILE A 132 -3.47 -16.48 10.19
N ASP A 133 -3.13 -17.34 9.23
CA ASP A 133 -2.83 -18.74 9.52
C ASP A 133 -1.45 -18.92 10.20
N SER A 134 -1.26 -20.06 10.87
CA SER A 134 -0.01 -20.34 11.60
C SER A 134 1.23 -20.42 10.68
N GLU A 135 1.08 -20.78 9.41
CA GLU A 135 2.20 -20.84 8.46
C GLU A 135 2.69 -19.42 8.15
N THR A 136 1.78 -18.52 7.79
CA THR A 136 2.05 -17.10 7.54
C THR A 136 2.63 -16.41 8.77
N LEU A 137 2.05 -16.64 9.96
CA LEU A 137 2.58 -16.13 11.23
C LEU A 137 4.04 -16.56 11.46
N ASN A 138 4.31 -17.86 11.32
CA ASN A 138 5.65 -18.40 11.54
C ASN A 138 6.67 -17.80 10.57
N ILE A 139 6.35 -17.68 9.29
CA ILE A 139 7.23 -17.06 8.28
C ILE A 139 7.58 -15.63 8.69
N CYS A 140 6.58 -14.82 9.06
CA CYS A 140 6.76 -13.41 9.41
C CYS A 140 7.55 -13.24 10.70
N VAL A 141 7.19 -13.98 11.77
CA VAL A 141 7.88 -13.90 13.06
C VAL A 141 9.33 -14.37 12.97
N GLN A 142 9.63 -15.40 12.17
CA GLN A 142 11.02 -15.83 11.98
C GLN A 142 11.87 -14.76 11.29
N LYS A 143 11.33 -14.06 10.28
CA LYS A 143 12.02 -12.91 9.65
C LYS A 143 12.34 -11.81 10.67
N LEU A 144 11.34 -11.44 11.48
CA LEU A 144 11.49 -10.39 12.50
C LEU A 144 12.50 -10.77 13.59
N LYS A 145 12.46 -12.02 14.07
CA LYS A 145 13.42 -12.53 15.06
C LYS A 145 14.85 -12.54 14.53
N ASN A 146 15.04 -12.89 13.27
CA ASN A 146 16.38 -12.83 12.65
C ASN A 146 16.86 -11.38 12.55
N ALA A 147 16.01 -10.45 12.12
CA ALA A 147 16.36 -9.03 12.06
C ALA A 147 16.71 -8.42 13.42
N LEU A 148 16.06 -8.86 14.51
CA LEU A 148 16.37 -8.45 15.89
C LEU A 148 17.76 -8.87 16.38
N LEU A 149 18.43 -9.82 15.71
CA LEU A 149 19.80 -10.19 16.04
C LEU A 149 20.82 -9.16 15.52
N ASP A 150 20.46 -8.41 14.47
CA ASP A 150 21.38 -7.58 13.70
C ASP A 150 21.10 -6.08 13.83
N ASP A 151 19.88 -5.66 14.17
CA ASP A 151 19.41 -4.27 14.16
C ASP A 151 19.03 -3.76 15.56
N ASP A 152 19.83 -2.86 16.12
CA ASP A 152 19.54 -2.22 17.42
C ASP A 152 18.58 -1.02 17.29
N VAL A 153 18.48 -0.40 16.12
CA VAL A 153 17.72 0.84 15.87
C VAL A 153 16.21 0.57 15.82
N LYS A 154 15.78 -0.50 15.15
CA LYS A 154 14.34 -0.80 14.96
C LYS A 154 13.77 -1.76 15.99
N THR A 155 14.52 -2.08 17.04
CA THR A 155 14.16 -3.10 18.04
C THR A 155 12.70 -3.01 18.51
N ASP A 156 12.24 -1.82 18.89
CA ASP A 156 10.89 -1.63 19.43
C ASP A 156 9.82 -1.84 18.35
N LEU A 157 10.00 -1.25 17.16
CA LEU A 157 9.10 -1.44 16.02
C LEU A 157 8.95 -2.91 15.63
N LEU A 158 10.05 -3.67 15.62
CA LEU A 158 10.01 -5.10 15.26
C LEU A 158 9.31 -5.93 16.34
N LYS A 159 9.48 -5.59 17.62
CA LYS A 159 8.75 -6.25 18.73
C LYS A 159 7.25 -5.96 18.69
N ASP A 160 6.89 -4.70 18.43
CA ASP A 160 5.49 -4.29 18.29
C ASP A 160 4.83 -5.05 17.14
N LEU A 161 5.54 -5.20 16.01
CA LEU A 161 5.02 -5.96 14.87
C LEU A 161 4.88 -7.46 15.18
N ILE A 162 5.80 -8.04 15.96
CA ILE A 162 5.65 -9.43 16.42
C ILE A 162 4.37 -9.58 17.26
N ASN A 163 4.11 -8.66 18.20
CA ASN A 163 2.92 -8.69 19.04
C ASN A 163 1.65 -8.57 18.19
N LEU A 164 1.60 -7.61 17.28
CA LEU A 164 0.49 -7.41 16.35
C LEU A 164 0.19 -8.69 15.54
N LEU A 165 1.21 -9.35 15.00
CA LEU A 165 1.01 -10.59 14.24
C LEU A 165 0.43 -11.73 15.10
N TYR A 166 0.80 -11.84 16.37
CA TYR A 166 0.17 -12.80 17.28
C TYR A 166 -1.28 -12.43 17.61
N GLU A 167 -1.60 -11.15 17.76
CA GLU A 167 -2.98 -10.67 17.94
C GLU A 167 -3.84 -11.02 16.73
N MET A 168 -3.34 -10.78 15.51
CA MET A 168 -3.99 -11.16 14.25
C MET A 168 -4.22 -12.68 14.10
N HIS A 169 -3.47 -13.53 14.82
CA HIS A 169 -3.66 -14.98 14.83
C HIS A 169 -4.66 -15.45 15.90
N THR A 170 -4.92 -14.65 16.94
CA THR A 170 -5.65 -15.10 18.14
C THR A 170 -7.07 -14.55 18.26
N THR A 171 -7.51 -13.71 17.31
CA THR A 171 -8.81 -13.00 17.32
C THR A 171 -10.07 -13.88 17.29
N THR A 172 -9.95 -15.22 17.35
CA THR A 172 -11.08 -16.15 17.48
C THR A 172 -11.14 -16.84 18.85
N THR A 173 -11.07 -16.10 19.97
CA THR A 173 -11.38 -16.62 21.31
C THR A 173 -11.95 -15.58 22.29
N ASN A 174 -13.05 -14.89 21.96
CA ASN A 174 -13.80 -14.18 23.03
C ASN A 174 -15.30 -13.91 22.82
N SER A 175 -15.97 -14.47 21.81
CA SER A 175 -17.42 -14.28 21.61
C SER A 175 -18.33 -15.47 21.97
N ASP A 176 -17.79 -16.65 22.33
CA ASP A 176 -18.62 -17.85 22.56
C ASP A 176 -18.68 -18.35 24.02
N LYS A 177 -18.53 -17.47 25.01
CA LYS A 177 -18.70 -17.85 26.43
C LYS A 177 -19.41 -16.78 27.28
N VAL A 178 -20.65 -16.41 26.97
CA VAL A 178 -21.64 -16.02 28.00
C VAL A 178 -23.05 -16.27 27.46
N GLU A 179 -23.54 -17.50 27.49
CA GLU A 179 -24.96 -17.82 27.71
C GLU A 179 -25.00 -19.15 28.49
N ASP A 180 -24.81 -19.06 29.81
CA ASP A 180 -25.30 -20.05 30.79
C ASP A 180 -26.64 -19.55 31.35
#